data_AF-A0A925PVS8-F1
#
_entry.id   AF-A0A925PVS8-F1
#
_cell.length_a   1.000
_cell.length_b   1.000
_cell.length_c   1.000
_cell.angle_alpha   90.00
_cell.angle_beta   90.00
_cell.angle_gamma   90.00
#
_symmetry.space_group_name_H-M   'P 1'
#
loop_
_entity.id
_entity.type
_entity.pdbx_description
1 polymer ?
#
loop_
_entity_poly.entity_id
_entity_poly.type
_entity_poly.pdbx_seq_one_letter_code
_entity_poly.pdbx_strand_id
1 'polypeptide(L)' 'MTALSIIVPVLDEAAGIEACLAPLQAMRARGVEVVVVDGGSRDATRAL' A
#
# COMPACT_ATOMS: atom_id res chain seq x y z
N MET A 1 13.59 1.40 -20.63
CA MET A 1 13.59 1.59 -19.16
C MET A 1 12.51 0.70 -18.59
N THR A 2 12.81 -0.08 -17.55
CA THR A 2 11.82 -0.98 -16.92
C THR A 2 11.26 -0.28 -15.68
N ALA A 3 9.94 -0.15 -15.61
CA ALA A 3 9.26 0.38 -14.42
C ALA A 3 9.06 -0.73 -13.38
N LEU A 4 9.13 -0.39 -12.10
CA LEU A 4 8.78 -1.27 -10.99
C LEU A 4 7.40 -0.86 -10.47
N SER A 5 6.51 -1.85 -10.33
CA SER A 5 5.22 -1.71 -9.65
C SER A 5 5.17 -2.68 -8.48
N ILE A 6 4.76 -2.19 -7.32
CA ILE A 6 4.58 -2.96 -6.08
C ILE A 6 3.07 -3.05 -5.83
N ILE A 7 2.54 -4.27 -5.85
CA ILE A 7 1.13 -4.54 -5.54
C ILE A 7 1.04 -5.02 -4.09
N VAL A 8 0.20 -4.34 -3.30
CA VAL A 8 -0.04 -4.65 -1.89
C VAL A 8 -1.52 -5.00 -1.71
N PRO A 9 -1.89 -6.29 -1.73
CA PRO A 9 -3.24 -6.72 -1.35
C PRO A 9 -3.44 -6.51 0.15
N VAL A 10 -4.61 -5.99 0.54
CA VAL A 10 -4.92 -5.68 1.95
C VAL A 10 -6.33 -6.16 2.31
N LEU A 11 -6.51 -6.66 3.53
CA LEU A 11 -7.81 -7.08 4.06
C LEU A 11 -7.79 -6.95 5.59
N ASP A 12 -8.59 -6.04 6.13
CA ASP A 12 -8.72 -5.81 7.58
C ASP A 12 -7.37 -5.50 8.28
N GLU A 13 -6.55 -4.63 7.67
CA GLU A 13 -5.18 -4.28 8.08
C GLU A 13 -5.07 -2.94 8.82
N ALA A 14 -6.17 -2.40 9.39
CA ALA A 14 -6.16 -1.06 9.98
C ALA A 14 -5.10 -0.88 11.09
N ALA A 15 -4.72 -1.96 11.77
CA ALA A 15 -3.72 -1.93 12.83
C ALA A 15 -2.28 -1.75 12.32
N GLY A 16 -1.99 -2.05 11.05
CA GLY A 16 -0.63 -2.14 10.53
C GLY A 16 -0.39 -1.49 9.17
N ILE A 17 -1.45 -1.11 8.44
CA ILE A 17 -1.38 -0.58 7.08
C ILE A 17 -0.41 0.61 6.96
N GLU A 18 -0.48 1.59 7.87
CA GLU A 18 0.37 2.78 7.82
C GLU A 18 1.85 2.43 7.99
N ALA A 19 2.16 1.56 8.97
CA ALA A 19 3.53 1.11 9.22
C ALA A 19 4.09 0.29 8.03
N CYS A 20 3.23 -0.50 7.37
CA CYS A 20 3.58 -1.24 6.18
C CYS A 20 3.87 -0.33 4.97
N LEU A 21 3.05 0.71 4.77
CA LEU A 21 3.15 1.60 3.61
C LEU A 21 4.17 2.73 3.76
N ALA A 22 4.56 3.09 5.00
CA ALA A 22 5.48 4.19 5.25
C ALA A 22 6.85 4.01 4.55
N PRO A 23 7.53 2.84 4.61
CA PRO A 23 8.80 2.63 3.89
C PRO A 23 8.67 2.74 2.36
N LEU A 24 7.49 2.42 1.80
CA LEU A 24 7.26 2.43 0.35
C LEU A 24 7.19 3.86 -0.22
N GLN A 25 6.94 4.88 0.61
CA GLN A 25 6.88 6.27 0.14
C GLN A 25 8.22 6.76 -0.44
N ALA A 26 9.35 6.29 0.10
CA ALA A 26 10.67 6.61 -0.44
C ALA A 26 10.88 6.00 -1.85
N MET A 27 10.31 4.83 -2.12
CA MET A 27 10.34 4.21 -3.44
C MET A 27 9.41 4.94 -4.41
N ARG A 28 8.21 5.32 -3.94
CA ARG A 28 7.25 6.10 -4.71
C ARG A 28 7.84 7.45 -5.17
N ALA A 29 8.56 8.14 -4.28
CA ALA A 29 9.27 9.37 -4.61
C ALA A 29 10.35 9.20 -5.70
N ARG A 30 10.85 7.97 -5.90
CA ARG A 30 11.81 7.61 -6.96
C ARG A 30 11.14 7.13 -8.25
N GLY A 31 9.81 7.22 -8.35
CA GLY A 31 9.05 6.85 -9.54
C GLY A 31 8.55 5.40 -9.59
N VAL A 32 8.61 4.68 -8.46
CA VAL A 32 7.99 3.35 -8.34
C VAL A 32 6.49 3.49 -8.15
N GLU A 33 5.70 2.66 -8.84
CA GLU A 33 4.26 2.60 -8.63
C GLU A 33 3.96 1.71 -7.41
N VAL A 34 3.09 2.18 -6.52
CA VAL A 34 2.59 1.40 -5.38
C VAL A 34 1.08 1.34 -5.50
N VAL A 35 0.55 0.13 -5.71
CA VAL A 35 -0.89 -0.11 -5.87
C VAL A 35 -1.38 -0.90 -4.66
N VAL A 36 -2.20 -0.25 -3.84
CA VAL A 36 -2.87 -0.89 -2.70
C VAL A 36 -4.22 -1.41 -3.18
N VAL A 37 -4.46 -2.71 -3.01
CA VAL A 37 -5.68 -3.38 -3.48
C VAL A 37 -6.46 -3.87 -2.28
N ASP A 38 -7.54 -3.15 -1.93
CA ASP A 38 -8.45 -3.57 -0.87
C ASP A 38 -9.28 -4.78 -1.28
N GLY A 39 -9.19 -5.84 -0.48
CA GLY A 39 -9.90 -7.11 -0.66
C GLY A 39 -11.32 -7.12 -0.09
N GLY A 40 -11.89 -5.96 0.21
CA GLY A 40 -13.18 -5.84 0.88
C GLY A 40 -13.06 -5.72 2.39
N SER A 41 -12.14 -4.87 2.86
CA SER A 41 -11.98 -4.63 4.30
C SER A 41 -13.27 -4.08 4.92
N ARG A 42 -13.56 -4.55 6.12
CA ARG A 42 -14.70 -4.20 6.97
C ARG A 42 -14.29 -3.36 8.18
N ASP A 43 -12.99 -3.24 8.42
CA ASP A 43 -12.42 -2.34 9.41
C ASP A 43 -12.07 -0.96 8.81
N ALA A 44 -11.25 -0.18 9.52
CA ALA A 44 -10.84 1.16 9.11
C ALA A 44 -9.77 1.20 8.01
N THR A 45 -9.32 0.07 7.44
CA THR A 45 -8.21 0.01 6.46
C THR A 45 -8.37 1.01 5.32
N ARG A 46 -9.60 1.18 4.82
CA ARG A 46 -9.91 2.06 3.68
C ARG A 46 -9.86 3.56 4.00
N ALA A 47 -9.84 3.92 5.28
CA ALA A 47 -9.81 5.30 5.76
C ALA A 47 -8.40 5.75 6.18
N LEU A 48 -7.42 4.85 6.14
CA LEU A 48 -6.03 5.07 6.54
C LEU A 48 -5.10 5.22 5.32
#